data_AF-A0A0G0IZC3-F1
#
_entry.id   AF-A0A0G0IZC3-F1
#
_cell.length_a   1.000
_cell.length_b   1.000
_cell.length_c   1.000
_cell.angle_alpha   90.00
_cell.angle_beta   90.00
_cell.angle_gamma   90.00
#
_symmetry.space_group_name_H-M   'P 1'
#
loop_
_entity.id
_entity.type
_entity.pdbx_description
1 polymer ?
#
loop_
_entity_poly.entity_id
_entity_poly.type
_entity_poly.pdbx_seq_one_letter_code
_entity_poly.pdbx_strand_id
1 'polypeptide(L)'
;MQELSGPTKNLIEKYKFWQQSLQTRQDVPTIHVDEVALRVAAFYEQIRTIVDWKEEHLMRRAAVIRKLKRRFLDLELNNFSETEAVGDSLVLELIRGGYFPNDRIEETKINDVQNIINKYIFILKNSPENKKGKAGLQFYNWLLELCSCEIEETLAPSVKEMALIDYMFKLMKEKIKVNESIYELGLLKKEDRDIQIYIAIQQALFKLDSPMLSYNLIKYKYPEWEKDGENLLFKVSQNIYKIWNKIEQDLACPVAKK
;
A
#
# COMPACT_ATOMS: atom_id res chain seq x y z
N MET A 1 -7.70 23.46 -32.08
CA MET A 1 -7.58 23.04 -30.66
C MET A 1 -6.80 21.74 -30.67
N GLN A 2 -5.58 21.68 -30.12
CA GLN A 2 -4.83 20.42 -30.09
C GLN A 2 -5.60 19.40 -29.24
N GLU A 3 -5.83 18.20 -29.78
CA GLU A 3 -6.48 17.13 -29.02
C GLU A 3 -5.60 16.70 -27.83
N LEU A 4 -6.22 16.53 -26.67
CA LEU A 4 -5.53 16.05 -25.47
C LEU A 4 -4.96 14.64 -25.69
N SER A 5 -3.75 14.40 -25.19
CA SER A 5 -3.12 13.07 -25.25
C SER A 5 -3.94 12.01 -24.51
N GLY A 6 -3.84 10.74 -24.92
CA GLY A 6 -4.51 9.61 -24.26
C GLY A 6 -4.21 9.53 -22.75
N PRO A 7 -2.94 9.61 -22.32
CA PRO A 7 -2.59 9.66 -20.89
C PRO A 7 -3.25 10.82 -20.16
N THR A 8 -3.34 12.01 -20.78
CA THR A 8 -3.97 13.19 -20.17
C THR A 8 -5.48 13.01 -20.00
N LYS A 9 -6.17 12.41 -20.98
CA LYS A 9 -7.60 12.09 -20.86
C LYS A 9 -7.86 11.13 -19.70
N ASN A 10 -7.08 10.06 -19.58
CA ASN A 10 -7.20 9.09 -18.48
C ASN A 10 -6.95 9.74 -17.10
N LEU A 11 -5.97 10.65 -16.99
CA LEU A 11 -5.75 11.40 -15.75
C LEU A 11 -6.98 12.22 -15.35
N ILE A 12 -7.55 12.97 -16.31
CA ILE A 12 -8.75 13.79 -16.09
C ILE A 12 -9.93 12.92 -15.64
N GLU A 13 -10.14 11.76 -16.27
CA GLU A 13 -11.20 10.82 -15.89
C GLU A 13 -11.02 10.30 -14.45
N LYS A 14 -9.81 9.88 -14.07
CA LYS A 14 -9.51 9.45 -12.70
C LYS A 14 -9.73 10.56 -11.67
N TYR A 15 -9.39 11.81 -12.00
CA TYR A 15 -9.63 12.96 -11.13
C TYR A 15 -11.12 13.27 -10.98
N LYS A 16 -11.90 13.16 -12.06
CA LYS A 16 -13.36 13.29 -12.02
C LYS A 16 -13.99 12.21 -11.13
N PHE A 17 -13.55 10.96 -11.29
CA PHE A 17 -14.00 9.84 -10.46
C PHE A 17 -13.66 10.07 -8.98
N TRP A 18 -12.43 10.50 -8.67
CA TRP A 18 -12.04 10.87 -7.31
C TRP A 18 -12.93 11.98 -6.74
N GLN A 19 -13.20 13.04 -7.50
CA GLN A 19 -14.08 14.12 -7.06
C GLN A 19 -15.51 13.65 -6.77
N GLN A 20 -16.02 12.71 -7.58
CA GLN A 20 -17.31 12.06 -7.33
C GLN A 20 -17.29 11.19 -6.08
N SER A 21 -16.19 10.47 -5.80
CA SER A 21 -16.08 9.63 -4.59
C SER A 21 -16.01 10.43 -3.29
N LEU A 22 -15.66 11.72 -3.34
CA LEU A 22 -15.71 12.59 -2.16
C LEU A 22 -17.14 12.98 -1.76
N GLN A 23 -18.12 12.81 -2.65
CA GLN A 23 -19.52 13.07 -2.33
C GLN A 23 -20.06 11.89 -1.53
N THR A 24 -20.56 12.16 -0.32
CA THR A 24 -21.15 11.14 0.54
C THR A 24 -22.29 10.45 -0.20
N ARG A 25 -22.17 9.14 -0.43
CA ARG A 25 -23.26 8.32 -0.96
C ARG A 25 -24.28 8.15 0.17
N GLN A 26 -25.43 8.82 0.07
CA GLN A 26 -26.45 8.83 1.11
C GLN A 26 -27.00 7.43 1.45
N ASP A 27 -26.84 6.46 0.54
CA ASP A 27 -27.42 5.12 0.67
C ASP A 27 -26.41 4.03 1.10
N VAL A 28 -25.17 4.38 1.46
CA VAL A 28 -24.16 3.39 1.87
C VAL A 28 -23.92 3.45 3.38
N PRO A 29 -24.15 2.36 4.14
CA PRO A 29 -23.84 2.30 5.56
C PRO A 29 -22.36 2.59 5.84
N THR A 30 -22.11 3.51 6.76
CA THR A 30 -20.76 3.90 7.18
C THR A 30 -20.51 3.53 8.64
N ILE A 31 -19.26 3.25 8.96
CA ILE A 31 -18.82 2.91 10.32
C ILE A 31 -18.98 4.12 11.23
N HIS A 32 -19.85 3.98 12.23
CA HIS A 32 -20.04 4.96 13.30
C HIS A 32 -19.40 4.47 14.59
N VAL A 33 -18.72 5.36 15.29
CA VAL A 33 -18.14 5.10 16.60
C VAL A 33 -18.52 6.18 17.61
N ASP A 34 -19.36 5.82 18.57
CA ASP A 34 -19.92 6.73 19.58
C ASP A 34 -18.83 7.42 20.45
N GLU A 35 -17.72 6.72 20.71
CA GLU A 35 -16.63 7.19 21.57
C GLU A 35 -15.72 8.24 20.90
N VAL A 36 -15.96 8.59 19.64
CA VAL A 36 -15.13 9.58 18.93
C VAL A 36 -15.48 10.97 19.43
N ALA A 37 -14.59 11.55 20.25
CA ALA A 37 -14.76 12.91 20.73
C ALA A 37 -14.76 13.91 19.56
N LEU A 38 -15.63 14.94 19.63
CA LEU A 38 -15.70 16.04 18.64
C LEU A 38 -14.32 16.68 18.35
N ARG A 39 -13.44 16.73 19.36
CA ARG A 39 -12.07 17.24 19.23
C ARG A 39 -11.20 16.35 18.33
N VAL A 40 -11.36 15.03 18.38
CA VAL A 40 -10.64 14.07 17.54
C VAL A 40 -11.09 14.20 16.09
N ALA A 41 -12.39 14.31 15.85
CA ALA A 41 -12.94 14.56 14.52
C ALA A 41 -12.45 15.90 13.93
N ALA A 42 -12.47 16.97 14.73
CA ALA A 42 -11.96 18.28 14.31
C ALA A 42 -10.46 18.24 13.99
N PHE A 43 -9.67 17.49 14.78
CA PHE A 43 -8.25 17.30 14.54
C PHE A 43 -7.96 16.54 13.25
N TYR A 44 -8.72 15.50 12.94
CA TYR A 44 -8.59 14.77 11.67
C TYR A 44 -8.84 15.68 10.45
N GLU A 45 -9.88 16.52 10.49
CA GLU A 45 -10.15 17.47 9.40
C GLU A 45 -9.06 18.54 9.23
N GLN A 46 -8.45 18.98 10.34
CA GLN A 46 -7.30 19.87 10.30
C GLN A 46 -6.09 19.21 9.65
N ILE A 47 -5.78 17.96 10.03
CA ILE A 47 -4.71 17.16 9.43
C ILE A 47 -4.93 17.06 7.91
N ARG A 48 -6.11 16.61 7.49
CA ARG A 48 -6.45 16.39 6.07
C ARG A 48 -6.25 17.63 5.19
N THR A 49 -6.35 18.82 5.76
CA THR A 49 -6.28 20.09 5.01
C THR A 49 -4.84 20.61 4.89
N ILE A 50 -3.99 20.32 5.86
CA ILE A 50 -2.68 20.97 6.03
C ILE A 50 -1.52 20.02 5.72
N VAL A 51 -1.74 18.72 5.88
CA VAL A 51 -0.68 17.70 5.84
C VAL A 51 -0.52 17.17 4.42
N ASP A 52 0.72 17.11 3.95
CA ASP A 52 1.05 16.51 2.66
C ASP A 52 0.73 15.01 2.66
N TRP A 53 0.31 14.48 1.50
CA TRP A 53 -0.08 13.09 1.32
C TRP A 53 0.86 12.08 2.02
N LYS A 54 2.17 12.21 1.81
CA LYS A 54 3.17 11.33 2.45
C LYS A 54 3.02 11.26 3.98
N GLU A 55 2.87 12.40 4.62
CA GLU A 55 2.80 12.48 6.08
C GLU A 55 1.52 11.86 6.62
N GLU A 56 0.40 12.06 5.91
CA GLU A 56 -0.89 11.44 6.23
C GLU A 56 -0.80 9.90 6.16
N HIS A 57 -0.22 9.38 5.08
CA HIS A 57 0.03 7.94 4.89
C HIS A 57 0.99 7.36 5.93
N LEU A 58 2.04 8.10 6.30
CA LEU A 58 2.97 7.69 7.35
C LEU A 58 2.25 7.56 8.70
N MET A 59 1.43 8.55 9.07
CA MET A 59 0.69 8.54 10.32
C MET A 59 -0.30 7.38 10.40
N ARG A 60 -1.11 7.18 9.35
CA ARG A 60 -2.09 6.08 9.30
C ARG A 60 -1.41 4.72 9.36
N ARG A 61 -0.42 4.47 8.50
CA ARG A 61 0.29 3.18 8.50
C ARG A 61 1.05 2.93 9.80
N ALA A 62 1.63 3.96 10.43
CA ALA A 62 2.25 3.84 11.75
C ALA A 62 1.25 3.43 12.84
N ALA A 63 -0.01 3.85 12.74
CA ALA A 63 -1.08 3.35 13.60
C ALA A 63 -1.42 1.89 13.28
N VAL A 64 -1.68 1.58 12.02
CA VAL A 64 -2.03 0.22 11.56
C VAL A 64 -0.94 -0.78 11.95
N ILE A 65 0.33 -0.51 11.63
CA ILE A 65 1.45 -1.42 11.91
C ILE A 65 1.63 -1.70 13.40
N ARG A 66 1.41 -0.71 14.28
CA ARG A 66 1.49 -0.91 15.74
C ARG A 66 0.42 -1.88 16.22
N LYS A 67 -0.81 -1.75 15.70
CA LYS A 67 -1.92 -2.65 16.03
C LYS A 67 -1.68 -4.05 15.46
N LEU A 68 -1.20 -4.14 14.21
CA LEU A 68 -0.86 -5.42 13.57
C LEU A 68 0.26 -6.15 14.32
N LYS A 69 1.36 -5.47 14.69
CA LYS A 69 2.48 -6.10 15.43
C LYS A 69 2.04 -6.73 16.75
N ARG A 70 1.22 -6.02 17.53
CA ARG A 70 0.66 -6.56 18.77
C ARG A 70 -0.16 -7.83 18.50
N ARG A 71 -1.06 -7.77 17.52
CA ARG A 71 -2.00 -8.86 17.22
C ARG A 71 -1.32 -10.07 16.59
N PHE A 72 -0.42 -9.88 15.63
CA PHE A 72 0.28 -10.98 14.99
C PHE A 72 1.25 -11.69 15.95
N LEU A 73 1.78 -10.97 16.96
CA LEU A 73 2.52 -11.60 18.05
C LEU A 73 1.60 -12.52 18.87
N ASP A 74 0.42 -12.04 19.26
CA ASP A 74 -0.58 -12.84 20.00
C ASP A 74 -1.02 -14.08 19.19
N LEU A 75 -1.23 -13.91 17.88
CA LEU A 75 -1.58 -15.01 16.98
C LEU A 75 -0.44 -16.03 16.86
N GLU A 76 0.81 -15.59 16.77
CA GLU A 76 1.96 -16.50 16.68
C GLU A 76 2.12 -17.33 17.96
N LEU A 77 1.90 -16.72 19.14
CA LEU A 77 1.92 -17.42 20.43
C LEU A 77 0.83 -18.49 20.53
N ASN A 78 -0.31 -18.27 19.88
CA ASN A 78 -1.45 -19.19 19.85
C ASN A 78 -1.47 -20.10 18.61
N ASN A 79 -0.34 -20.29 17.92
CA ASN A 79 -0.26 -21.10 16.68
C ASN A 79 -1.28 -20.72 15.61
N PHE A 80 -1.73 -19.47 15.60
CA PHE A 80 -2.74 -18.92 14.70
C PHE A 80 -4.04 -19.75 14.69
N SER A 81 -4.46 -20.28 15.84
CA SER A 81 -5.64 -21.14 16.02
C SER A 81 -6.96 -20.38 16.00
N GLU A 82 -6.95 -19.06 16.26
CA GLU A 82 -8.14 -18.22 16.29
C GLU A 82 -7.91 -16.95 15.47
N THR A 83 -8.58 -16.85 14.32
CA THR A 83 -8.80 -15.56 13.64
C THR A 83 -10.18 -15.08 14.02
N GLU A 84 -10.34 -14.53 15.23
CA GLU A 84 -11.52 -13.74 15.59
C GLU A 84 -11.74 -12.59 14.58
N ALA A 85 -12.84 -11.86 14.69
CA ALA A 85 -13.15 -10.66 13.90
C ALA A 85 -12.17 -9.50 14.18
N VAL A 86 -10.90 -9.69 13.82
CA VAL A 86 -9.80 -8.76 14.05
C VAL A 86 -9.96 -7.49 13.23
N GLY A 87 -10.52 -7.60 12.02
CA GLY A 87 -10.76 -6.47 11.12
C GLY A 87 -11.63 -5.40 11.75
N ASP A 88 -12.75 -5.80 12.37
CA ASP A 88 -13.69 -4.87 13.01
C ASP A 88 -13.01 -4.09 14.15
N SER A 89 -12.45 -4.82 15.11
CA SER A 89 -11.75 -4.23 16.25
C SER A 89 -10.59 -3.32 15.81
N LEU A 90 -9.85 -3.69 14.77
CA LEU A 90 -8.77 -2.87 14.23
C LEU A 90 -9.31 -1.55 13.65
N VAL A 91 -10.33 -1.61 12.81
CA VAL A 91 -10.89 -0.41 12.15
C VAL A 91 -11.52 0.53 13.19
N LEU A 92 -12.28 -0.01 14.14
CA LEU A 92 -12.86 0.78 15.23
C LEU A 92 -11.77 1.46 16.08
N GLU A 93 -10.69 0.76 16.46
CA GLU A 93 -9.56 1.34 17.19
C GLU A 93 -8.86 2.46 16.41
N LEU A 94 -8.77 2.33 15.08
CA LEU A 94 -8.15 3.33 14.21
C LEU A 94 -8.99 4.60 14.09
N ILE A 95 -10.32 4.46 14.01
CA ILE A 95 -11.27 5.58 14.02
C ILE A 95 -11.26 6.27 15.38
N ARG A 96 -11.36 5.52 16.49
CA ARG A 96 -11.27 6.06 17.87
C ARG A 96 -9.98 6.83 18.11
N GLY A 97 -8.88 6.34 17.54
CA GLY A 97 -7.56 6.98 17.62
C GLY A 97 -7.42 8.25 16.77
N GLY A 98 -8.42 8.61 15.96
CA GLY A 98 -8.37 9.78 15.07
C GLY A 98 -7.47 9.63 13.85
N TYR A 99 -7.08 8.40 13.50
CA TYR A 99 -6.27 8.14 12.31
C TYR A 99 -7.10 8.09 11.03
N PHE A 100 -8.40 7.81 11.18
CA PHE A 100 -9.38 7.75 10.10
C PHE A 100 -10.64 8.51 10.51
N PRO A 101 -11.40 9.04 9.54
CA PRO A 101 -12.62 9.78 9.82
C PRO A 101 -13.74 8.84 10.30
N ASN A 102 -14.50 9.30 11.29
CA ASN A 102 -15.79 8.70 11.65
C ASN A 102 -16.81 8.95 10.53
N ASP A 103 -17.77 8.05 10.34
CA ASP A 103 -18.92 8.23 9.43
C ASP A 103 -18.57 8.46 7.95
N ARG A 104 -17.39 7.98 7.50
CA ARG A 104 -16.94 8.10 6.10
C ARG A 104 -16.48 6.80 5.45
N ILE A 105 -16.14 5.81 6.26
CA ILE A 105 -15.68 4.50 5.77
C ILE A 105 -16.89 3.59 5.67
N GLU A 106 -17.11 2.96 4.53
CA GLU A 106 -18.20 2.00 4.32
C GLU A 106 -18.03 0.78 5.26
N GLU A 107 -19.12 0.27 5.84
CA GLU A 107 -19.06 -0.90 6.73
C GLU A 107 -18.47 -2.15 6.05
N THR A 108 -18.67 -2.27 4.73
CA THR A 108 -18.08 -3.33 3.89
C THR A 108 -16.56 -3.40 3.99
N LYS A 109 -15.89 -2.27 4.29
CA LYS A 109 -14.43 -2.20 4.43
C LYS A 109 -13.89 -2.97 5.62
N ILE A 110 -14.71 -3.27 6.62
CA ILE A 110 -14.31 -4.16 7.73
C ILE A 110 -13.98 -5.56 7.19
N ASN A 111 -14.83 -6.08 6.29
CA ASN A 111 -14.62 -7.38 5.65
C ASN A 111 -13.40 -7.34 4.72
N ASP A 112 -13.22 -6.26 3.95
CA ASP A 112 -12.02 -6.08 3.12
C ASP A 112 -10.74 -6.13 3.99
N VAL A 113 -10.71 -5.41 5.11
CA VAL A 113 -9.58 -5.43 6.06
C VAL A 113 -9.36 -6.82 6.66
N GLN A 114 -10.43 -7.53 7.02
CA GLN A 114 -10.32 -8.91 7.51
C GLN A 114 -9.72 -9.85 6.45
N ASN A 115 -10.14 -9.72 5.19
CA ASN A 115 -9.61 -10.51 4.08
C ASN A 115 -8.12 -10.24 3.85
N ILE A 116 -7.71 -8.97 3.95
CA ILE A 116 -6.30 -8.58 3.87
C ILE A 116 -5.52 -9.25 5.01
N ILE A 117 -5.97 -9.13 6.26
CA ILE A 117 -5.32 -9.77 7.41
C ILE A 117 -5.19 -11.28 7.20
N ASN A 118 -6.26 -11.94 6.77
CA ASN A 118 -6.28 -13.37 6.48
C ASN A 118 -5.27 -13.76 5.39
N LYS A 119 -5.18 -12.95 4.33
CA LYS A 119 -4.20 -13.13 3.24
C LYS A 119 -2.77 -13.15 3.77
N TYR A 120 -2.41 -12.18 4.62
CA TYR A 120 -1.05 -12.08 5.18
C TYR A 120 -0.76 -13.17 6.22
N ILE A 121 -1.74 -13.58 7.03
CA ILE A 121 -1.62 -14.75 7.91
C ILE A 121 -1.38 -16.01 7.10
N PHE A 122 -2.12 -16.21 6.01
CA PHE A 122 -1.96 -17.36 5.13
C PHE A 122 -0.55 -17.41 4.52
N ILE A 123 -0.02 -16.27 4.06
CA ILE A 123 1.35 -16.17 3.55
C ILE A 123 2.37 -16.57 4.62
N LEU A 124 2.23 -16.07 5.85
CA LEU A 124 3.13 -16.42 6.97
C LEU A 124 3.07 -17.90 7.38
N LYS A 125 1.90 -18.53 7.26
CA LYS A 125 1.71 -19.96 7.57
C LYS A 125 2.34 -20.86 6.51
N ASN A 126 2.23 -20.48 5.24
CA ASN A 126 2.60 -21.33 4.10
C ASN A 126 3.98 -21.02 3.52
N SER A 127 4.69 -19.99 4.00
CA SER A 127 6.03 -19.66 3.51
C SER A 127 7.07 -20.72 3.93
N PRO A 128 7.84 -21.31 2.98
CA PRO A 128 8.75 -22.44 3.24
C PRO A 128 10.09 -22.04 3.88
N GLU A 129 10.53 -20.79 3.78
CA GLU A 129 11.85 -20.37 4.26
C GLU A 129 11.87 -20.04 5.77
N ASN A 130 12.99 -20.42 6.40
CA ASN A 130 13.13 -20.56 7.85
C ASN A 130 13.10 -19.21 8.60
N LYS A 131 12.14 -19.07 9.53
CA LYS A 131 11.82 -17.88 10.33
C LYS A 131 12.88 -17.49 11.38
N LYS A 132 14.10 -18.00 11.31
CA LYS A 132 15.10 -17.87 12.39
C LYS A 132 16.07 -16.72 12.16
N GLY A 133 16.39 -16.02 13.26
CA GLY A 133 17.41 -14.98 13.29
C GLY A 133 16.97 -13.65 12.65
N LYS A 134 17.96 -12.78 12.38
CA LYS A 134 17.74 -11.40 11.92
C LYS A 134 16.98 -11.31 10.59
N ALA A 135 17.29 -12.20 9.64
CA ALA A 135 16.64 -12.20 8.32
C ALA A 135 15.15 -12.56 8.42
N GLY A 136 14.79 -13.53 9.28
CA GLY A 136 13.38 -13.86 9.54
C GLY A 136 12.60 -12.69 10.15
N LEU A 137 13.21 -11.98 11.11
CA LEU A 137 12.60 -10.79 11.71
C LEU A 137 12.44 -9.64 10.69
N GLN A 138 13.41 -9.44 9.81
CA GLN A 138 13.32 -8.43 8.74
C GLN A 138 12.21 -8.75 7.76
N PHE A 139 12.14 -9.99 7.29
CA PHE A 139 11.06 -10.47 6.42
C PHE A 139 9.69 -10.29 7.07
N TYR A 140 9.55 -10.70 8.33
CA TYR A 140 8.31 -10.56 9.08
C TYR A 140 7.87 -9.10 9.20
N ASN A 141 8.78 -8.19 9.56
CA ASN A 141 8.48 -6.77 9.63
C ASN A 141 8.09 -6.20 8.26
N TRP A 142 8.83 -6.55 7.19
CA TRP A 142 8.51 -6.15 5.83
C TRP A 142 7.10 -6.59 5.42
N LEU A 143 6.72 -7.83 5.74
CA LEU A 143 5.40 -8.36 5.40
C LEU A 143 4.28 -7.64 6.17
N LEU A 144 4.51 -7.33 7.45
CA LEU A 144 3.55 -6.53 8.22
C LEU A 144 3.47 -5.09 7.71
N GLU A 145 4.58 -4.50 7.25
CA GLU A 145 4.61 -3.17 6.64
C GLU A 145 3.79 -3.15 5.34
N LEU A 146 3.88 -4.19 4.51
CA LEU A 146 3.02 -4.36 3.34
C LEU A 146 1.55 -4.48 3.73
N CYS A 147 1.23 -5.31 4.73
CA CYS A 147 -0.13 -5.44 5.25
C CYS A 147 -0.68 -4.09 5.73
N SER A 148 0.16 -3.28 6.37
CA SER A 148 -0.23 -1.94 6.81
C SER A 148 -0.49 -0.99 5.64
N CYS A 149 0.27 -1.08 4.55
CA CYS A 149 0.02 -0.29 3.34
C CYS A 149 -1.30 -0.69 2.67
N GLU A 150 -1.56 -2.00 2.55
CA GLU A 150 -2.77 -2.50 1.90
C GLU A 150 -4.05 -2.17 2.69
N ILE A 151 -4.02 -2.33 4.01
CA ILE A 151 -5.13 -1.91 4.89
C ILE A 151 -5.35 -0.40 4.81
N GLU A 152 -4.28 0.38 4.83
CA GLU A 152 -4.39 1.84 4.79
C GLU A 152 -4.95 2.33 3.46
N GLU A 153 -4.48 1.80 2.33
CA GLU A 153 -5.03 2.12 1.01
C GLU A 153 -6.50 1.68 0.87
N THR A 154 -6.88 0.56 1.49
CA THR A 154 -8.27 0.07 1.50
C THR A 154 -9.21 1.01 2.25
N LEU A 155 -8.75 1.56 3.37
CA LEU A 155 -9.53 2.47 4.22
C LEU A 155 -9.47 3.93 3.75
N ALA A 156 -8.38 4.33 3.07
CA ALA A 156 -8.17 5.67 2.53
C ALA A 156 -7.53 5.62 1.11
N PRO A 157 -8.34 5.35 0.06
CA PRO A 157 -7.81 5.19 -1.30
C PRO A 157 -7.17 6.46 -1.86
N SER A 158 -5.94 6.33 -2.40
CA SER A 158 -5.15 7.44 -2.98
C SER A 158 -5.34 7.58 -4.49
N VAL A 159 -6.59 7.64 -4.94
CA VAL A 159 -6.94 7.58 -6.37
C VAL A 159 -6.27 8.70 -7.18
N LYS A 160 -6.24 9.92 -6.63
CA LYS A 160 -5.70 11.11 -7.28
C LYS A 160 -4.19 11.03 -7.45
N GLU A 161 -3.48 10.64 -6.40
CA GLU A 161 -2.02 10.55 -6.36
C GLU A 161 -1.53 9.40 -7.23
N MET A 162 -2.17 8.23 -7.15
CA MET A 162 -1.84 7.09 -8.02
C MET A 162 -2.11 7.41 -9.50
N ALA A 163 -3.20 8.12 -9.82
CA ALA A 163 -3.45 8.56 -11.20
C ALA A 163 -2.35 9.51 -11.72
N LEU A 164 -1.81 10.38 -10.87
CA LEU A 164 -0.69 11.25 -11.23
C LEU A 164 0.62 10.47 -11.42
N ILE A 165 0.91 9.49 -10.55
CA ILE A 165 2.04 8.57 -10.70
C ILE A 165 1.94 7.84 -12.04
N ASP A 166 0.79 7.25 -12.36
CA ASP A 166 0.55 6.52 -13.61
C ASP A 166 0.73 7.40 -14.84
N TYR A 167 0.19 8.62 -14.79
CA TYR A 167 0.33 9.58 -15.88
C TYR A 167 1.79 9.96 -16.11
N MET A 168 2.50 10.32 -15.04
CA MET A 168 3.91 10.68 -15.12
C MET A 168 4.77 9.50 -15.57
N PHE A 169 4.46 8.29 -15.11
CA PHE A 169 5.13 7.07 -15.52
C PHE A 169 5.02 6.84 -17.03
N LYS A 170 3.82 6.94 -17.59
CA LYS A 170 3.60 6.81 -19.05
C LYS A 170 4.43 7.82 -19.84
N LEU A 171 4.42 9.09 -19.44
CA LEU A 171 5.16 10.14 -20.14
C LEU A 171 6.68 9.97 -20.02
N MET A 172 7.18 9.66 -18.83
CA MET A 172 8.61 9.54 -18.58
C MET A 172 9.20 8.28 -19.18
N LYS A 173 8.43 7.18 -19.22
CA LYS A 173 8.82 5.95 -19.91
C LYS A 173 9.10 6.17 -21.40
N GLU A 174 8.39 7.08 -22.05
CA GLU A 174 8.63 7.43 -23.46
C GLU A 174 9.83 8.39 -23.63
N LYS A 175 10.00 9.33 -22.69
CA LYS A 175 11.00 10.40 -22.79
C LYS A 175 12.40 10.00 -22.32
N ILE A 176 12.51 9.19 -21.28
CA ILE A 176 13.79 8.86 -20.64
C ILE A 176 14.55 7.85 -21.49
N LYS A 177 15.63 8.27 -22.15
CA LYS A 177 16.57 7.35 -22.81
C LYS A 177 17.75 7.10 -21.89
N VAL A 178 18.02 5.84 -21.57
CA VAL A 178 19.18 5.45 -20.77
C VAL A 178 20.36 5.27 -21.72
N ASN A 179 21.52 5.82 -21.37
CA ASN A 179 22.74 5.66 -22.15
C ASN A 179 23.20 4.19 -22.09
N GLU A 180 23.62 3.62 -23.22
CA GLU A 180 24.04 2.23 -23.32
C GLU A 180 25.19 1.90 -22.36
N SER A 181 26.07 2.87 -22.08
CA SER A 181 27.16 2.71 -21.11
C SER A 181 26.68 2.33 -19.70
N ILE A 182 25.46 2.73 -19.29
CA ILE A 182 24.89 2.35 -18.00
C ILE A 182 24.57 0.84 -17.96
N TYR A 183 24.14 0.28 -19.10
CA TYR A 183 23.89 -1.16 -19.23
C TYR A 183 25.19 -1.94 -19.29
N GLU A 184 26.18 -1.46 -20.05
CA GLU A 184 27.50 -2.09 -20.18
C GLU A 184 28.25 -2.14 -18.85
N LEU A 185 28.16 -1.09 -18.03
CA LEU A 185 28.73 -1.03 -16.68
C LEU A 185 27.98 -1.91 -15.66
N GLY A 186 26.89 -2.56 -16.05
CA GLY A 186 26.08 -3.41 -15.18
C GLY A 186 25.35 -2.63 -14.07
N LEU A 187 25.23 -1.31 -14.20
CA LEU A 187 24.58 -0.45 -13.20
C LEU A 187 23.05 -0.58 -13.22
N LEU A 188 22.50 -0.96 -14.38
CA LEU A 188 21.08 -1.19 -14.59
C LEU A 188 20.92 -2.31 -15.61
N LYS A 189 19.89 -3.15 -15.47
CA LYS A 189 19.49 -4.07 -16.54
C LYS A 189 18.42 -3.42 -17.42
N LYS A 190 18.40 -3.74 -18.72
CA LYS A 190 17.39 -3.19 -19.65
C LYS A 190 15.95 -3.46 -19.20
N GLU A 191 15.69 -4.66 -18.68
CA GLU A 191 14.41 -5.08 -18.12
C GLU A 191 13.99 -4.28 -16.88
N ASP A 192 14.95 -3.78 -16.09
CA ASP A 192 14.69 -3.04 -14.86
C ASP A 192 14.53 -1.53 -15.09
N ARG A 193 14.72 -1.02 -16.34
CA ARG A 193 14.59 0.41 -16.67
C ARG A 193 13.25 0.98 -16.22
N ASP A 194 12.17 0.33 -16.61
CA ASP A 194 10.82 0.82 -16.33
C ASP A 194 10.51 0.79 -14.83
N ILE A 195 11.03 -0.21 -14.11
CA ILE A 195 10.92 -0.31 -12.65
C ILE A 195 11.62 0.88 -11.98
N GLN A 196 12.84 1.22 -12.42
CA GLN A 196 13.57 2.36 -11.86
C GLN A 196 12.89 3.70 -12.17
N ILE A 197 12.32 3.87 -13.36
CA ILE A 197 11.51 5.06 -13.69
C ILE A 197 10.29 5.14 -12.77
N TYR A 198 9.60 4.01 -12.54
CA TYR A 198 8.42 3.97 -11.68
C TYR A 198 8.74 4.31 -10.21
N ILE A 199 9.87 3.82 -9.68
CA ILE A 199 10.36 4.16 -8.34
C ILE A 199 10.72 5.66 -8.25
N ALA A 200 11.50 6.14 -9.23
CA ALA A 200 11.97 7.53 -9.24
C ALA A 200 10.82 8.54 -9.27
N ILE A 201 9.75 8.25 -10.01
CA ILE A 201 8.57 9.12 -10.09
C ILE A 201 7.83 9.20 -8.75
N GLN A 202 7.64 8.07 -8.09
CA GLN A 202 7.02 8.01 -6.77
C GLN A 202 7.82 8.78 -5.72
N GLN A 203 9.15 8.69 -5.78
CA GLN A 203 10.05 9.46 -4.90
C GLN A 203 10.06 10.95 -5.24
N ALA A 204 10.07 11.30 -6.53
CA ALA A 204 10.13 12.69 -6.98
C ALA A 204 8.82 13.46 -6.71
N LEU A 205 7.66 12.84 -6.97
CA LEU A 205 6.35 13.48 -6.79
C LEU A 205 5.96 13.57 -5.32
N PHE A 206 6.20 12.50 -4.56
CA PHE A 206 5.56 12.29 -3.27
C PHE A 206 6.51 11.86 -2.16
N LYS A 207 7.80 11.68 -2.45
CA LYS A 207 8.82 11.28 -1.48
C LYS A 207 8.45 9.99 -0.74
N LEU A 208 7.76 9.07 -1.41
CA LEU A 208 7.29 7.81 -0.83
C LEU A 208 8.41 7.04 -0.13
N ASP A 209 8.07 6.41 0.99
CA ASP A 209 9.00 5.62 1.78
C ASP A 209 9.10 4.17 1.32
N SER A 210 10.07 3.43 1.87
CA SER A 210 10.37 2.06 1.42
C SER A 210 9.17 1.11 1.49
N PRO A 211 8.33 1.11 2.54
CA PRO A 211 7.11 0.31 2.58
C PRO A 211 6.14 0.64 1.44
N MET A 212 5.88 1.92 1.16
CA MET A 212 4.93 2.29 0.10
C MET A 212 5.48 1.94 -1.28
N LEU A 213 6.78 2.18 -1.51
CA LEU A 213 7.44 1.81 -2.75
C LEU A 213 7.40 0.29 -2.96
N SER A 214 7.66 -0.50 -1.90
CA SER A 214 7.58 -1.96 -1.94
C SER A 214 6.18 -2.43 -2.31
N TYR A 215 5.16 -1.87 -1.66
CA TYR A 215 3.77 -2.21 -1.92
C TYR A 215 3.33 -1.86 -3.35
N ASN A 216 3.64 -0.65 -3.82
CA ASN A 216 3.34 -0.22 -5.18
C ASN A 216 4.10 -1.03 -6.24
N LEU A 217 5.34 -1.44 -5.96
CA LEU A 217 6.11 -2.32 -6.84
C LEU A 217 5.53 -3.73 -6.90
N ILE A 218 5.04 -4.26 -5.78
CA ILE A 218 4.37 -5.56 -5.76
C ILE A 218 3.12 -5.51 -6.65
N LYS A 219 2.27 -4.50 -6.49
CA LYS A 219 1.08 -4.31 -7.35
C LYS A 219 1.45 -4.19 -8.83
N TYR A 220 2.54 -3.47 -9.13
CA TYR A 220 3.02 -3.30 -10.50
C TYR A 220 3.53 -4.61 -11.13
N LYS A 221 4.28 -5.40 -10.36
CA LYS A 221 4.94 -6.63 -10.86
C LYS A 221 4.08 -7.88 -10.80
N TYR A 222 3.17 -7.93 -9.83
CA TYR A 222 2.32 -9.07 -9.53
C TYR A 222 0.85 -8.59 -9.50
N PRO A 223 0.21 -8.34 -10.64
CA PRO A 223 -1.19 -7.89 -10.69
C PRO A 223 -2.17 -8.89 -10.05
N GLU A 224 -1.76 -10.15 -9.87
CA GLU A 224 -2.49 -11.15 -9.10
C GLU A 224 -2.48 -10.92 -7.58
N TRP A 225 -1.69 -9.98 -7.05
CA TRP A 225 -1.62 -9.69 -5.62
C TRP A 225 -2.96 -9.22 -5.02
N GLU A 226 -3.75 -8.54 -5.84
CA GLU A 226 -5.11 -8.07 -5.51
C GLU A 226 -6.20 -9.07 -5.93
N LYS A 227 -5.85 -10.17 -6.61
CA LYS A 227 -6.84 -11.15 -7.07
C LYS A 227 -7.07 -12.22 -6.02
N ASP A 228 -8.34 -12.45 -5.72
CA ASP A 228 -8.75 -13.53 -4.84
C ASP A 228 -8.60 -14.90 -5.52
N GLY A 229 -7.92 -15.82 -4.83
CA GLY A 229 -7.79 -17.21 -5.26
C GLY A 229 -6.76 -17.99 -4.46
N GLU A 230 -7.21 -19.02 -3.74
CA GLU A 230 -6.36 -19.83 -2.83
C GLU A 230 -5.13 -20.42 -3.55
N ASN A 231 -5.30 -20.92 -4.78
CA ASN A 231 -4.20 -21.49 -5.56
C ASN A 231 -3.14 -20.44 -5.96
N LEU A 232 -3.55 -19.19 -6.22
CA LEU A 232 -2.62 -18.10 -6.53
C LEU A 232 -1.91 -17.65 -5.25
N LEU A 233 -2.66 -17.48 -4.17
CA LEU A 233 -2.10 -17.09 -2.87
C LEU A 233 -1.11 -18.12 -2.34
N PHE A 234 -1.36 -19.42 -2.54
CA PHE A 234 -0.40 -20.46 -2.19
C PHE A 234 0.90 -20.33 -3.00
N LYS A 235 0.82 -20.11 -4.32
CA LYS A 235 2.02 -19.88 -5.16
C LYS A 235 2.79 -18.64 -4.73
N VAL A 236 2.09 -17.56 -4.38
CA VAL A 236 2.70 -16.34 -3.82
C VAL A 236 3.42 -16.67 -2.51
N SER A 237 2.75 -17.40 -1.62
CA SER A 237 3.31 -17.82 -0.32
C SER A 237 4.58 -18.65 -0.48
N GLN A 238 4.61 -19.58 -1.45
CA GLN A 238 5.81 -20.39 -1.73
C GLN A 238 6.99 -19.57 -2.29
N ASN A 239 6.72 -18.42 -2.92
CA ASN A 239 7.75 -17.59 -3.55
C ASN A 239 7.97 -16.24 -2.83
N ILE A 240 7.34 -16.01 -1.67
CA ILE A 240 7.29 -14.70 -1.04
C ILE A 240 8.68 -14.14 -0.68
N TYR A 241 9.62 -15.00 -0.30
CA TYR A 241 10.99 -14.60 -0.04
C TYR A 241 11.75 -14.18 -1.29
N LYS A 242 11.51 -14.85 -2.43
CA LYS A 242 12.08 -14.43 -3.73
C LYS A 242 11.49 -13.09 -4.16
N ILE A 243 10.18 -12.90 -3.94
CA ILE A 243 9.51 -11.63 -4.18
C ILE A 243 10.13 -10.53 -3.33
N TRP A 244 10.25 -10.75 -2.02
CA TRP A 244 10.88 -9.83 -1.08
C TRP A 244 12.30 -9.44 -1.52
N ASN A 245 13.16 -10.43 -1.77
CA ASN A 245 14.53 -10.18 -2.19
C ASN A 245 14.61 -9.40 -3.52
N LYS A 246 13.73 -9.69 -4.49
CA LYS A 246 13.69 -8.94 -5.74
C LYS A 246 13.27 -7.49 -5.52
N ILE A 247 12.25 -7.25 -4.70
CA ILE A 247 11.80 -5.89 -4.36
C ILE A 247 12.91 -5.11 -3.65
N GLU A 248 13.59 -5.70 -2.67
CA GLU A 248 14.73 -5.07 -1.99
C GLU A 248 15.88 -4.75 -2.95
N GLN A 249 16.18 -5.66 -3.90
CA GLN A 249 17.18 -5.41 -4.94
C GLN A 249 16.79 -4.23 -5.85
N ASP A 250 15.51 -4.14 -6.24
CA ASP A 250 15.03 -3.05 -7.09
C ASP A 250 15.12 -1.70 -6.36
N LEU A 251 14.82 -1.66 -5.06
CA LEU A 251 14.91 -0.45 -4.22
C LEU A 251 16.37 -0.08 -3.90
N ALA A 252 17.28 -1.05 -3.83
CA ALA A 252 18.69 -0.83 -3.57
C ALA A 252 19.49 -0.40 -4.82
N CYS A 253 18.86 -0.31 -6.00
CA CYS A 253 19.55 -0.03 -7.26
C CYS A 253 20.44 1.23 -7.17
N PRO A 254 21.72 1.17 -7.58
CA PRO A 254 22.67 2.29 -7.46
C PRO A 254 22.22 3.56 -8.19
N VAL A 255 21.45 3.42 -9.27
CA VAL A 255 20.97 4.54 -10.08
C VAL A 255 19.90 5.35 -9.35
N ALA A 256 19.24 4.79 -8.33
CA ALA A 256 18.20 5.46 -7.55
C ALA A 256 18.74 6.40 -6.44
N LYS A 257 20.05 6.36 -6.14
CA LYS A 257 20.66 7.07 -4.99
C LYS A 257 21.53 8.28 -5.37
N LYS A 258 21.46 8.77 -6.61
CA LYS A 258 22.24 9.93 -7.08
C LYS A 258 21.36 11.11 -7.43
#